data_AF-A0A6I9P9B1-F1
#
_entry.id   AF-A0A6I9P9B1-F1
#
_cell.length_a   1.000
_cell.length_b   1.000
_cell.length_c   1.000
_cell.angle_alpha   90.00
_cell.angle_beta   90.00
_cell.angle_gamma   90.00
#
_symmetry.space_group_name_H-M   'P 1'
#
loop_
_entity.id
_entity.type
_entity.pdbx_description
1 polymer ?
#
loop_
_entity_poly.entity_id
_entity_poly.type
_entity_poly.pdbx_seq_one_letter_code
_entity_poly.pdbx_strand_id
1 'polypeptide(L)'
;MGDVLQFIKKMDVTGIYIQQAPIIESKRQINVRCLGTEGQTESLECCVQSPFKVNWFKDSPNPFAGVTENGNQFCRTYKRPLGEWGGSTSPELTCKVDNLEYRRVTTLNIFVESFTCKDADYGDGRQGDKSIKKCPTGQEGDKSAECDDGEWRLLEDSCVIKVIKELLVSSEELQEKDVPDFVEDLSKDVNEVKKEVRESPNTISTIVEILGNIADFPTLVVNQPVIEVG
;
A
#
# COMPACT_ATOMS: atom_id res chain seq x y z
N MET A 1 -12.59 -39.58 -13.93
CA MET A 1 -13.60 -38.90 -13.10
C MET A 1 -12.86 -38.26 -11.96
N GLY A 2 -12.51 -36.99 -12.11
CA GLY A 2 -11.79 -36.22 -11.08
C GLY A 2 -12.68 -35.06 -10.68
N ASP A 3 -13.07 -35.03 -9.41
CA ASP A 3 -13.92 -33.98 -8.86
C ASP A 3 -13.15 -32.66 -8.83
N VAL A 4 -13.71 -31.65 -9.49
CA VAL A 4 -13.27 -30.26 -9.40
C VAL A 4 -13.86 -29.68 -8.11
N LEU A 5 -13.00 -29.48 -7.11
CA LEU A 5 -13.33 -28.68 -5.93
C LEU A 5 -13.48 -27.22 -6.35
N GLN A 6 -14.72 -26.81 -6.66
CA GLN A 6 -15.07 -25.40 -6.71
C GLN A 6 -15.19 -24.87 -5.28
N PHE A 7 -14.22 -24.07 -4.87
CA PHE A 7 -14.31 -23.30 -3.62
C PHE A 7 -15.23 -22.10 -3.84
N ILE A 8 -16.54 -22.30 -3.72
CA ILE A 8 -17.48 -21.20 -3.56
C ILE A 8 -17.45 -20.79 -2.09
N LYS A 9 -16.69 -19.74 -1.77
CA LYS A 9 -16.76 -19.08 -0.47
C LYS A 9 -18.10 -18.35 -0.41
N LYS A 10 -19.13 -18.97 0.19
CA LYS A 10 -20.37 -18.27 0.57
C LYS A 10 -20.02 -17.27 1.66
N MET A 11 -19.89 -15.99 1.31
CA MET A 11 -20.01 -14.90 2.28
C MET A 11 -21.50 -14.74 2.59
N ASP A 12 -21.84 -15.02 3.84
CA ASP A 12 -23.14 -14.68 4.42
C ASP A 12 -23.16 -13.16 4.65
N VAL A 13 -23.71 -12.43 3.69
CA VAL A 13 -23.87 -10.97 3.77
C VAL A 13 -25.20 -10.70 4.46
N THR A 14 -25.21 -10.82 5.79
CA THR A 14 -26.33 -10.42 6.64
C THR A 14 -25.91 -9.22 7.49
N GLY A 15 -26.14 -8.02 6.95
CA GLY A 15 -25.92 -6.72 7.62
C GLY A 15 -24.79 -5.91 6.97
N ILE A 16 -25.13 -4.81 6.30
CA ILE A 16 -24.20 -3.97 5.53
C ILE A 16 -23.30 -3.17 6.49
N TYR A 17 -22.24 -3.81 6.95
CA TYR A 17 -20.96 -3.18 7.25
C TYR A 17 -19.89 -4.08 6.62
N ILE A 18 -19.70 -3.93 5.31
CA ILE A 18 -18.54 -4.53 4.64
C ILE A 18 -17.33 -3.81 5.21
N GLN A 19 -16.68 -4.40 6.22
CA GLN A 19 -15.40 -3.89 6.69
C GLN A 19 -14.40 -4.06 5.55
N GLN A 20 -13.84 -2.94 5.12
CA GLN A 20 -12.81 -2.92 4.08
C GLN A 20 -11.69 -3.88 4.45
N ALA A 21 -11.11 -4.54 3.44
CA ALA A 21 -9.97 -5.42 3.67
C ALA A 21 -8.81 -4.64 4.31
N PRO A 22 -8.05 -5.24 5.25
CA PRO A 22 -6.89 -4.59 5.84
C PRO A 22 -5.87 -4.15 4.78
N ILE A 23 -5.53 -2.87 4.79
CA ILE A 23 -4.50 -2.25 3.96
C ILE A 23 -3.25 -2.14 4.82
N ILE A 24 -2.34 -3.09 4.63
CA ILE A 24 -1.05 -3.08 5.33
C ILE A 24 -0.10 -2.14 4.60
N GLU A 25 0.52 -1.21 5.31
CA GLU A 25 1.52 -0.29 4.79
C GLU A 25 2.88 -0.58 5.41
N SER A 26 3.79 -1.12 4.60
CA SER A 26 5.21 -1.24 4.94
C SER A 26 6.04 -1.16 3.66
N LYS A 27 7.33 -0.82 3.80
CA LYS A 27 8.28 -0.89 2.68
C LYS A 27 8.35 -2.36 2.21
N ARG A 28 8.47 -2.61 0.91
CA ARG A 28 8.58 -3.98 0.37
C ARG A 28 10.01 -4.43 0.20
N GLN A 29 10.89 -3.52 -0.18
CA GLN A 29 12.30 -3.83 -0.40
C GLN A 29 13.12 -2.62 0.00
N ILE A 30 14.10 -2.80 0.88
CA ILE A 30 15.06 -1.74 1.21
C ILE A 30 16.48 -2.27 1.23
N ASN A 31 17.41 -1.37 0.94
CA ASN A 31 18.83 -1.63 0.98
C ASN A 31 19.41 -0.91 2.21
N VAL A 32 20.24 -1.62 2.97
CA VAL A 32 20.76 -1.16 4.25
C VAL A 32 22.23 -1.49 4.35
N ARG A 33 23.06 -0.46 4.54
CA ARG A 33 24.49 -0.67 4.76
C ARG A 33 24.76 -1.09 6.20
N CYS A 34 25.38 -2.25 6.38
CA CYS A 34 25.92 -2.70 7.65
C CYS A 34 27.37 -2.22 7.80
N LEU A 35 27.65 -1.50 8.88
CA LEU A 35 29.00 -1.05 9.24
C LEU A 35 29.73 -2.06 10.12
N GLY A 36 29.05 -3.14 10.53
CA GLY A 36 29.60 -4.16 11.42
C GLY A 36 29.79 -3.69 12.85
N THR A 37 29.17 -2.58 13.24
CA THR A 37 29.26 -2.03 14.59
C THR A 37 28.21 -2.66 15.50
N GLU A 38 28.61 -3.04 16.71
CA GLU A 38 27.68 -3.48 17.75
C GLU A 38 26.57 -2.44 17.95
N GLY A 39 25.32 -2.90 18.04
CA GLY A 39 24.17 -2.03 18.26
C GLY A 39 23.64 -1.28 17.04
N GLN A 40 24.21 -1.45 15.83
CA GLN A 40 23.59 -0.92 14.61
C GLN A 40 22.22 -1.58 14.40
N THR A 41 21.18 -0.77 14.20
CA THR A 41 19.81 -1.25 13.97
C THR A 41 19.19 -0.57 12.77
N GLU A 42 18.30 -1.30 12.09
CA GLU A 42 17.40 -0.79 11.07
C GLU A 42 15.99 -0.71 11.64
N SER A 43 15.32 0.43 11.48
CA SER A 43 13.96 0.64 12.00
C SER A 43 12.93 0.44 10.90
N LEU A 44 12.00 -0.48 11.13
CA LEU A 44 10.95 -0.83 10.20
C LEU A 44 9.59 -0.56 10.79
N GLU A 45 8.75 0.12 10.03
CA GLU A 45 7.39 0.45 10.40
C GLU A 45 6.41 -0.34 9.55
N CYS A 46 5.39 -0.89 10.20
CA CYS A 46 4.25 -1.48 9.54
C CYS A 46 2.97 -0.90 10.12
N CYS A 47 2.09 -0.38 9.26
CA CYS A 47 0.83 0.22 9.65
C CYS A 47 -0.36 -0.47 9.02
N VAL A 48 -1.54 -0.30 9.62
CA VAL A 48 -2.83 -0.75 9.09
C VAL A 48 -3.92 0.23 9.52
N GLN A 49 -4.99 0.37 8.73
CA GLN A 49 -6.11 1.23 9.09
C GLN A 49 -6.92 0.67 10.28
N SER A 50 -7.54 1.57 11.04
CA SER A 50 -8.49 1.21 12.10
C SER A 50 -9.68 0.42 11.53
N PRO A 51 -10.21 -0.60 12.23
CA PRO A 51 -9.89 -1.05 13.58
C PRO A 51 -8.82 -2.17 13.63
N PHE A 52 -8.14 -2.44 12.52
CA PHE A 52 -7.18 -3.55 12.45
C PHE A 52 -5.92 -3.25 13.27
N LYS A 53 -5.24 -4.32 13.67
CA LYS A 53 -3.94 -4.27 14.34
C LYS A 53 -2.96 -5.17 13.61
N VAL A 54 -1.69 -4.81 13.64
CA VAL A 54 -0.62 -5.57 12.95
C VAL A 54 0.50 -5.93 13.90
N ASN A 55 1.16 -7.04 13.60
CA ASN A 55 2.33 -7.53 14.30
C ASN A 55 3.41 -7.99 13.33
N TRP A 56 4.67 -7.72 13.68
CA TRP A 56 5.81 -8.30 13.01
C TRP A 56 5.94 -9.77 13.43
N PHE A 57 5.73 -10.68 12.48
CA PHE A 57 5.88 -12.10 12.68
C PHE A 57 7.35 -12.48 12.52
N LYS A 58 7.95 -13.00 13.59
CA LYS A 58 9.32 -13.50 13.59
C LYS A 58 9.50 -14.58 14.65
N ASP A 59 10.38 -15.52 14.37
CA ASP A 59 10.89 -16.46 15.37
C ASP A 59 11.69 -15.67 16.42
N SER A 60 11.31 -15.84 17.69
CA SER A 60 11.76 -15.13 18.90
C SER A 60 13.29 -15.02 19.11
N PRO A 61 13.82 -14.08 19.91
CA PRO A 61 13.17 -12.92 20.54
C PRO A 61 13.46 -11.62 19.75
N ASN A 62 12.40 -10.87 19.49
CA ASN A 62 12.44 -9.68 18.65
C ASN A 62 12.69 -8.41 19.49
N PRO A 63 13.68 -7.57 19.16
CA PRO A 63 13.78 -6.20 19.69
C PRO A 63 12.63 -5.33 19.16
N PHE A 64 11.55 -5.29 19.93
CA PHE A 64 10.40 -4.43 19.72
C PHE A 64 10.75 -2.96 20.03
N ALA A 65 10.32 -2.03 19.17
CA ALA A 65 10.72 -0.64 19.24
C ALA A 65 9.60 0.34 19.62
N GLY A 66 8.32 0.00 19.37
CA GLY A 66 7.19 0.86 19.75
C GLY A 66 5.88 0.56 19.02
N VAL A 67 4.79 1.13 19.54
CA VAL A 67 3.47 1.21 18.90
C VAL A 67 3.11 2.68 18.75
N THR A 68 2.50 3.03 17.62
CA THR A 68 1.85 4.33 17.43
C THR A 68 0.43 4.09 16.96
N GLU A 69 -0.54 4.70 17.63
CA GLU A 69 -1.96 4.59 17.29
C GLU A 69 -2.53 5.99 17.20
N ASN A 70 -3.04 6.35 16.02
CA ASN A 70 -3.93 7.47 15.84
C ASN A 70 -5.32 6.88 15.53
N GLY A 71 -6.42 7.59 15.79
CA GLY A 71 -7.78 7.03 15.67
C GLY A 71 -8.11 6.38 14.31
N ASN A 72 -7.29 6.64 13.27
CA ASN A 72 -7.47 6.17 11.91
C ASN A 72 -6.48 5.05 11.51
N GLN A 73 -5.38 4.86 12.26
CA GLN A 73 -4.28 3.98 11.87
C GLN A 73 -3.51 3.42 13.08
N PHE A 74 -3.20 2.13 13.03
CA PHE A 74 -2.34 1.44 13.99
C PHE A 74 -1.00 1.07 13.34
N CYS A 75 0.10 1.51 13.93
CA CYS A 75 1.46 1.27 13.46
C CYS A 75 2.31 0.54 14.50
N ARG A 76 3.15 -0.39 14.04
CA ARG A 76 4.10 -1.13 14.86
C ARG A 76 5.51 -1.01 14.31
N THR A 77 6.43 -0.61 15.17
CA THR A 77 7.84 -0.41 14.80
C THR A 77 8.70 -1.55 15.34
N TYR A 78 9.58 -2.05 14.49
CA TYR A 78 10.53 -3.11 14.77
C TYR A 78 11.96 -2.62 14.48
N LYS A 79 12.86 -2.75 15.47
CA LYS A 79 14.27 -2.38 15.32
C LYS A 79 15.10 -3.63 15.07
N ARG A 80 15.42 -3.94 13.83
CA ARG A 80 16.24 -5.10 13.49
C ARG A 80 17.72 -4.83 13.79
N PRO A 81 18.41 -5.61 14.62
CA PRO A 81 19.86 -5.55 14.74
C PRO A 81 20.53 -5.98 13.44
N LEU A 82 21.55 -5.25 12.99
CA LEU A 82 22.30 -5.56 11.77
C LEU A 82 23.53 -6.45 12.04
N GLY A 83 23.98 -6.53 13.31
CA GLY A 83 25.01 -7.45 13.80
C GLY A 83 26.46 -7.07 13.45
N GLU A 84 27.43 -7.69 14.11
CA GLU A 84 28.89 -7.46 13.94
C GLU A 84 29.52 -8.26 12.77
N TRP A 85 28.78 -8.50 11.68
CA TRP A 85 29.14 -9.16 10.39
C TRP A 85 28.55 -10.56 10.11
N GLY A 86 28.20 -10.78 8.82
CA GLY A 86 28.49 -12.05 8.12
C GLY A 86 27.34 -12.84 7.50
N GLY A 87 26.09 -12.40 7.59
CA GLY A 87 24.97 -13.08 6.91
C GLY A 87 24.53 -12.30 5.68
N SER A 88 24.96 -12.70 4.49
CA SER A 88 24.36 -12.31 3.20
C SER A 88 22.93 -12.86 3.04
N THR A 89 22.22 -13.07 4.14
CA THR A 89 20.81 -13.39 4.11
C THR A 89 20.09 -12.07 3.96
N SER A 90 19.40 -11.89 2.83
CA SER A 90 18.36 -10.88 2.73
C SER A 90 17.15 -11.41 3.50
N PRO A 91 16.96 -11.06 4.79
CA PRO A 91 15.82 -11.60 5.52
C PRO A 91 14.53 -11.02 4.96
N GLU A 92 13.53 -11.87 4.90
CA GLU A 92 12.16 -11.46 4.75
C GLU A 92 11.56 -11.20 6.13
N LEU A 93 10.92 -10.05 6.29
CA LEU A 93 10.23 -9.65 7.50
C LEU A 93 8.76 -9.58 7.20
N THR A 94 7.98 -10.40 7.88
CA THR A 94 6.54 -10.45 7.64
C THR A 94 5.83 -9.58 8.66
N CYS A 95 5.07 -8.61 8.18
CA CYS A 95 4.05 -7.94 8.96
C CYS A 95 2.70 -8.59 8.69
N LYS A 96 1.97 -9.01 9.73
CA LYS A 96 0.70 -9.72 9.63
C LYS A 96 -0.37 -9.00 10.45
N VAL A 97 -1.60 -8.99 9.94
CA VAL A 97 -2.77 -8.48 10.67
C VAL A 97 -3.21 -9.49 11.73
N ASP A 98 -3.56 -8.99 12.90
CA ASP A 98 -3.99 -9.84 14.01
C ASP A 98 -5.28 -10.58 13.67
N ASN A 99 -5.27 -11.89 13.95
CA ASN A 99 -6.39 -12.81 13.72
C ASN A 99 -6.88 -12.90 12.26
N LEU A 100 -6.10 -12.41 11.29
CA LEU A 100 -6.42 -12.49 9.86
C LEU A 100 -5.20 -12.96 9.05
N GLU A 101 -5.42 -13.48 7.84
CA GLU A 101 -4.33 -13.97 6.97
C GLU A 101 -3.66 -12.88 6.11
N TYR A 102 -4.09 -11.62 6.24
CA TYR A 102 -3.47 -10.51 5.55
C TYR A 102 -2.05 -10.28 6.08
N ARG A 103 -1.08 -10.29 5.16
CA ARG A 103 0.33 -10.07 5.48
C ARG A 103 1.04 -9.31 4.37
N ARG A 104 2.08 -8.58 4.74
CA ARG A 104 3.02 -7.91 3.84
C ARG A 104 4.44 -8.31 4.21
N VAL A 105 5.26 -8.58 3.22
CA VAL A 105 6.66 -8.98 3.40
C VAL A 105 7.57 -7.83 3.01
N THR A 106 8.57 -7.58 3.84
CA THR A 106 9.65 -6.63 3.60
C THR A 106 10.96 -7.39 3.44
N THR A 107 11.58 -7.29 2.28
CA THR A 107 12.90 -7.83 1.98
C THR A 107 13.96 -6.80 2.34
N LEU A 108 14.93 -7.19 3.17
CA LEU A 108 16.10 -6.35 3.45
C LEU A 108 17.30 -6.83 2.66
N ASN A 109 17.91 -5.96 1.86
CA ASN A 109 19.19 -6.21 1.22
C ASN A 109 20.29 -5.57 2.05
N ILE A 110 21.03 -6.38 2.78
CA ILE A 110 22.07 -5.91 3.69
C ILE A 110 23.42 -6.08 3.01
N PHE A 111 24.21 -5.02 2.97
CA PHE A 111 25.51 -4.99 2.30
C PHE A 111 26.53 -4.22 3.16
N VAL A 112 27.83 -4.43 2.93
CA VAL A 112 28.92 -3.78 3.72
C VAL A 112 29.73 -2.80 2.90
N GLU A 113 29.66 -2.94 1.57
CA GLU A 113 30.34 -2.12 0.59
C GLU A 113 29.91 -0.66 0.66
N SER A 114 30.67 0.21 -0.01
CA SER A 114 30.27 1.60 -0.20
C SER A 114 28.97 1.69 -0.98
N PHE A 115 28.08 2.59 -0.58
CA PHE A 115 26.91 2.97 -1.36
C PHE A 115 27.20 4.22 -2.21
N THR A 116 26.39 4.44 -3.23
CA THR A 116 26.39 5.64 -4.08
C THR A 116 25.15 6.49 -3.83
N CYS A 117 23.98 5.87 -3.64
CA CYS A 117 22.72 6.57 -3.37
C CYS A 117 22.40 6.58 -1.89
N LYS A 118 21.82 7.68 -1.40
CA LYS A 118 21.32 7.81 -0.04
C LYS A 118 20.03 8.60 -0.03
N ASP A 119 18.98 8.01 0.52
CA ASP A 119 17.67 8.65 0.67
C ASP A 119 16.97 8.15 1.93
N ALA A 120 16.18 9.00 2.58
CA ALA A 120 15.49 8.64 3.81
C ALA A 120 14.42 7.56 3.60
N ASP A 121 13.78 7.55 2.43
CA ASP A 121 12.72 6.60 2.11
C ASP A 121 13.25 5.33 1.46
N TYR A 122 14.15 5.46 0.48
CA TYR A 122 14.69 4.33 -0.30
C TYR A 122 15.91 3.66 0.34
N GLY A 123 16.59 4.35 1.26
CA GLY A 123 17.77 3.85 1.99
C GLY A 123 19.10 4.12 1.28
N ASP A 124 20.13 3.42 1.74
CA ASP A 124 21.46 3.43 1.13
C ASP A 124 21.48 2.42 -0.04
N GLY A 125 22.02 2.77 -1.20
CA GLY A 125 22.04 1.89 -2.37
C GLY A 125 23.33 1.94 -3.17
N ARG A 126 23.75 0.80 -3.73
CA ARG A 126 24.82 0.71 -4.74
C ARG A 126 24.22 0.88 -6.12
N GLN A 127 25.06 1.21 -7.11
CA GLN A 127 24.63 1.30 -8.51
C GLN A 127 23.85 0.04 -8.93
N GLY A 128 22.63 0.23 -9.44
CA GLY A 128 21.71 -0.83 -9.88
C GLY A 128 20.88 -1.48 -8.76
N ASP A 129 21.11 -1.17 -7.49
CA ASP A 129 20.25 -1.66 -6.40
C ASP A 129 18.83 -1.09 -6.57
N LYS A 130 17.82 -1.90 -6.26
CA LYS A 130 16.41 -1.51 -6.32
C LYS A 130 15.80 -1.39 -4.93
N SER A 131 14.89 -0.45 -4.74
CA SER A 131 14.18 -0.22 -3.48
C SER A 131 12.70 0.02 -3.77
N ILE A 132 11.83 -0.49 -2.90
CA ILE A 132 10.37 -0.40 -3.04
C ILE A 132 9.78 0.11 -1.73
N LYS A 133 9.26 1.34 -1.77
CA LYS A 133 8.67 2.02 -0.61
C LYS A 133 7.15 2.06 -0.69
N LYS A 134 6.51 2.23 0.47
CA LYS A 134 5.07 2.52 0.57
C LYS A 134 4.75 3.86 -0.07
N CYS A 135 3.51 4.02 -0.54
CA CYS A 135 2.99 5.31 -0.95
C CYS A 135 2.93 6.31 0.22
N PRO A 136 2.87 7.62 -0.08
CA PRO A 136 2.58 8.64 0.92
C PRO A 136 1.25 8.37 1.65
N THR A 137 1.11 8.93 2.85
CA THR A 137 -0.12 8.85 3.64
C THR A 137 -1.33 9.27 2.81
N GLY A 138 -2.41 8.47 2.89
CA GLY A 138 -3.64 8.71 2.12
C GLY A 138 -3.66 8.07 0.73
N GLN A 139 -2.57 7.44 0.31
CA GLN A 139 -2.49 6.67 -0.93
C GLN A 139 -2.17 5.20 -0.65
N GLU A 140 -2.51 4.34 -1.60
CA GLU A 140 -2.23 2.92 -1.57
C GLU A 140 -1.52 2.47 -2.86
N GLY A 141 -0.58 1.55 -2.70
CA GLY A 141 0.32 1.08 -3.75
C GLY A 141 1.75 1.07 -3.24
N ASP A 142 2.69 1.10 -4.16
CA ASP A 142 4.11 1.19 -3.89
C ASP A 142 4.83 2.06 -4.95
N LYS A 143 5.99 2.61 -4.58
CA LYS A 143 6.93 3.25 -5.51
C LYS A 143 8.22 2.45 -5.56
N SER A 144 8.68 2.13 -6.77
CA SER A 144 9.96 1.46 -6.99
C SER A 144 10.97 2.42 -7.60
N ALA A 145 12.22 2.32 -7.16
CA ALA A 145 13.33 3.10 -7.66
C ALA A 145 14.59 2.26 -7.79
N GLU A 146 15.49 2.70 -8.67
CA GLU A 146 16.82 2.14 -8.86
C GLU A 146 17.87 3.20 -8.55
N CYS A 147 18.93 2.78 -7.86
CA CYS A 147 20.07 3.64 -7.61
C CYS A 147 20.91 3.77 -8.88
N ASP A 148 20.95 4.98 -9.45
CA ASP A 148 21.64 5.25 -10.69
C ASP A 148 22.36 6.60 -10.63
N ASP A 149 23.68 6.57 -10.82
CA ASP A 149 24.55 7.75 -10.84
C ASP A 149 24.47 8.60 -9.57
N GLY A 150 24.36 7.94 -8.41
CA GLY A 150 24.30 8.59 -7.10
C GLY A 150 22.90 9.05 -6.65
N GLU A 151 21.88 8.90 -7.49
CA GLU A 151 20.49 9.26 -7.17
C GLU A 151 19.53 8.08 -7.29
N TRP A 152 18.48 8.06 -6.47
CA TRP A 152 17.38 7.10 -6.61
C TRP A 152 16.44 7.56 -7.72
N ARG A 153 16.48 6.88 -8.87
CA ARG A 153 15.61 7.17 -10.01
C ARG A 153 14.34 6.34 -9.95
N LEU A 154 13.19 7.03 -9.97
CA LEU A 154 11.87 6.39 -9.97
C LEU A 154 11.72 5.49 -11.21
N LEU A 155 11.39 4.22 -10.99
CA LEU A 155 11.07 3.27 -12.05
C LEU A 155 9.57 3.13 -12.24
N GLU A 156 8.85 3.00 -11.13
CA GLU A 156 7.41 2.79 -11.12
C GLU A 156 6.78 3.54 -9.95
N ASP A 157 5.64 4.15 -10.22
CA ASP A 157 4.74 4.67 -9.22
C ASP A 157 3.41 3.97 -9.45
N SER A 158 2.87 3.30 -8.44
CA SER A 158 1.55 2.64 -8.49
C SER A 158 0.57 3.28 -7.50
N CYS A 159 0.92 4.44 -6.94
CA CYS A 159 0.16 5.06 -5.87
C CYS A 159 -1.15 5.66 -6.36
N VAL A 160 -2.24 5.20 -5.75
CA VAL A 160 -3.61 5.67 -5.97
C VAL A 160 -4.17 6.21 -4.66
N ILE A 161 -4.91 7.33 -4.71
CA ILE A 161 -5.59 7.86 -3.51
C ILE A 161 -6.57 6.82 -2.98
N LYS A 162 -6.52 6.55 -1.67
CA LYS A 162 -7.30 5.48 -1.04
C LYS A 162 -8.80 5.57 -1.29
N VAL A 163 -9.40 6.76 -1.11
CA VAL A 163 -10.84 6.95 -1.33
C VAL A 163 -11.24 6.60 -2.77
N ILE A 164 -10.41 6.97 -3.75
CA ILE A 164 -10.64 6.64 -5.16
C ILE A 164 -10.47 5.14 -5.40
N LYS A 165 -9.50 4.50 -4.75
CA LYS A 165 -9.30 3.05 -4.84
C LYS A 165 -10.47 2.27 -4.22
N GLU A 166 -11.05 2.76 -3.13
CA GLU A 166 -12.25 2.20 -2.51
C GLU A 166 -13.48 2.32 -3.43
N LEU A 167 -13.61 3.46 -4.12
CA LEU A 167 -14.63 3.64 -5.16
C LEU A 167 -14.41 2.70 -6.35
N LEU A 168 -13.17 2.43 -6.76
CA LEU A 168 -12.89 1.43 -7.79
C LEU A 168 -13.42 0.05 -7.39
N VAL A 169 -13.08 -0.43 -6.19
CA VAL A 169 -13.58 -1.73 -5.70
C VAL A 169 -15.11 -1.76 -5.66
N SER A 170 -15.73 -0.67 -5.18
CA SER A 170 -17.19 -0.56 -5.16
C SER A 170 -17.81 -0.55 -6.58
N SER A 171 -17.11 0.01 -7.57
CA SER A 171 -17.57 0.07 -8.96
C SER A 171 -17.59 -1.31 -9.66
N GLU A 172 -16.71 -2.24 -9.24
CA GLU A 172 -16.64 -3.60 -9.80
C GLU A 172 -17.86 -4.46 -9.42
N GLU A 173 -18.49 -4.16 -8.29
CA GLU A 173 -19.68 -4.85 -7.79
C GLU A 173 -20.96 -3.99 -7.93
N LEU A 174 -20.88 -2.89 -8.70
CA LEU A 174 -21.96 -1.92 -8.82
C LEU A 174 -23.21 -2.55 -9.44
N GLN A 175 -24.38 -2.15 -8.94
CA GLN A 175 -25.66 -2.56 -9.48
C GLN A 175 -26.35 -1.36 -10.14
N GLU A 176 -27.10 -1.61 -11.21
CA GLU A 176 -27.78 -0.57 -12.00
C GLU A 176 -28.59 0.41 -11.14
N LYS A 177 -29.27 -0.10 -10.10
CA LYS A 177 -30.09 0.70 -9.18
C LYS A 177 -29.29 1.66 -8.30
N ASP A 178 -28.01 1.39 -8.06
CA ASP A 178 -27.14 2.14 -7.15
C ASP A 178 -26.23 3.14 -7.90
N VAL A 179 -26.25 3.11 -9.24
CA VAL A 179 -25.43 4.00 -10.08
C VAL A 179 -25.67 5.49 -9.82
N PRO A 180 -26.91 6.01 -9.59
CA PRO A 180 -27.10 7.44 -9.33
C PRO A 180 -26.35 7.89 -8.07
N ASP A 181 -26.51 7.15 -6.98
CA ASP A 181 -25.88 7.43 -5.69
C ASP A 181 -24.35 7.29 -5.80
N PHE A 182 -23.88 6.26 -6.49
CA PHE A 182 -22.45 6.05 -6.73
C PHE A 182 -21.80 7.20 -7.51
N VAL A 183 -22.49 7.75 -8.51
CA VAL A 183 -21.99 8.91 -9.29
C VAL A 183 -21.93 10.16 -8.43
N GLU A 184 -22.89 10.35 -7.52
CA GLU A 184 -22.87 11.46 -6.56
C GLU A 184 -21.67 11.34 -5.61
N ASP A 185 -21.45 10.15 -5.03
CA ASP A 185 -20.30 9.88 -4.15
C ASP A 185 -18.97 10.06 -4.87
N LEU A 186 -18.83 9.54 -6.09
CA LEU A 186 -17.64 9.72 -6.92
C LEU A 186 -17.35 11.21 -7.19
N SER A 187 -18.38 11.97 -7.55
CA SER A 187 -18.26 13.41 -7.81
C SER A 187 -17.80 14.15 -6.55
N LYS A 188 -18.39 13.82 -5.40
CA LYS A 188 -18.04 14.42 -4.12
C LYS A 188 -16.59 14.11 -3.75
N ASP A 189 -16.21 12.84 -3.72
CA ASP A 189 -14.89 12.40 -3.26
C ASP A 189 -13.77 12.92 -4.17
N VAL A 190 -13.95 12.88 -5.50
CA VAL A 190 -12.98 13.47 -6.45
C VAL A 190 -12.81 14.97 -6.24
N ASN A 191 -13.89 15.69 -5.89
CA ASN A 191 -13.80 17.11 -5.60
C ASN A 191 -13.10 17.40 -4.26
N GLU A 192 -13.27 16.54 -3.25
CA GLU A 192 -12.58 16.65 -1.96
C GLU A 192 -11.06 16.47 -2.10
N VAL A 193 -10.61 15.52 -2.93
CA VAL A 193 -9.18 15.22 -3.15
C VAL A 193 -8.61 15.80 -4.46
N LYS A 194 -9.24 16.85 -4.99
CA LYS A 194 -8.96 17.39 -6.33
C LYS A 194 -7.50 17.79 -6.57
N LYS A 195 -6.78 18.24 -5.54
CA LYS A 195 -5.38 18.65 -5.67
C LYS A 195 -4.48 17.44 -5.82
N GLU A 196 -4.68 16.46 -4.95
CA GLU A 196 -3.96 15.19 -4.91
C GLU A 196 -4.21 14.39 -6.20
N VAL A 197 -5.44 14.42 -6.74
CA VAL A 197 -5.80 13.77 -8.01
C VAL A 197 -4.94 14.34 -9.16
N ARG A 198 -4.75 15.65 -9.22
CA ARG A 198 -3.94 16.29 -10.29
C ARG A 198 -2.47 15.89 -10.25
N GLU A 199 -1.98 15.51 -9.09
CA GLU A 199 -0.59 15.12 -8.86
C GLU A 199 -0.37 13.60 -9.01
N SER A 200 -1.43 12.81 -9.18
CA SER A 200 -1.38 11.35 -9.28
C SER A 200 -1.97 10.86 -10.61
N PRO A 201 -1.13 10.65 -11.64
CA PRO A 201 -1.56 10.10 -12.93
C PRO A 201 -2.28 8.74 -12.83
N ASN A 202 -1.88 7.89 -11.88
CA ASN A 202 -2.55 6.62 -11.64
C ASN A 202 -3.94 6.82 -11.05
N THR A 203 -4.11 7.77 -10.13
CA THR A 203 -5.44 8.10 -9.61
C THR A 203 -6.36 8.60 -10.72
N ILE A 204 -5.85 9.45 -11.63
CA ILE A 204 -6.61 9.88 -12.82
C ILE A 204 -7.02 8.66 -13.66
N SER A 205 -6.10 7.74 -13.91
CA SER A 205 -6.37 6.52 -14.68
C SER A 205 -7.41 5.64 -14.00
N THR A 206 -7.34 5.49 -12.67
CA THR A 206 -8.35 4.79 -11.87
C THR A 206 -9.72 5.45 -11.96
N ILE A 207 -9.80 6.78 -11.94
CA ILE A 207 -11.08 7.49 -12.13
C ILE A 207 -11.66 7.19 -13.51
N VAL A 208 -10.83 7.15 -14.56
CA VAL A 208 -11.28 6.79 -15.91
C VAL A 208 -11.80 5.35 -15.97
N GLU A 209 -11.16 4.42 -15.27
CA GLU A 209 -11.61 3.03 -15.14
C GLU A 209 -12.98 2.94 -14.44
N ILE A 210 -13.16 3.67 -13.33
CA ILE A 210 -14.45 3.78 -12.65
C ILE A 210 -15.55 4.28 -13.59
N LEU A 211 -15.26 5.33 -14.37
CA LEU A 211 -16.21 5.85 -15.37
C LEU A 211 -16.52 4.83 -16.47
N GLY A 212 -15.56 3.97 -16.82
CA GLY A 212 -15.77 2.83 -17.71
C GLY A 212 -16.77 1.83 -17.13
N ASN A 213 -16.60 1.45 -15.86
CA ASN A 213 -17.51 0.53 -15.17
C ASN A 213 -18.94 1.11 -15.08
N ILE A 214 -19.09 2.42 -14.88
CA ILE A 214 -20.40 3.09 -14.91
C ILE A 214 -21.01 3.04 -16.32
N ALA A 215 -20.21 3.21 -17.37
CA ALA A 215 -20.68 3.25 -18.75
C ALA A 215 -21.25 1.90 -19.24
N ASP A 216 -20.90 0.79 -18.59
CA ASP A 216 -21.43 -0.54 -18.89
C ASP A 216 -22.92 -0.69 -18.52
N PHE A 217 -23.47 0.23 -17.72
CA PHE A 217 -24.91 0.29 -17.44
C PHE A 217 -25.62 1.13 -18.51
N PRO A 218 -26.47 0.53 -19.36
CA PRO A 218 -27.18 1.28 -20.39
C PRO A 218 -28.17 2.25 -19.76
N THR A 219 -27.81 3.53 -19.78
CA THR A 219 -28.66 4.72 -19.56
C THR A 219 -29.30 4.87 -18.18
N LEU A 220 -28.57 5.53 -17.26
CA LEU A 220 -29.22 6.57 -16.47
C LEU A 220 -29.30 7.84 -17.29
N VAL A 221 -30.51 8.38 -17.40
CA VAL A 221 -30.72 9.73 -17.91
C VAL A 221 -30.00 10.69 -16.96
N VAL A 222 -28.77 11.09 -17.29
CA VAL A 222 -28.04 12.14 -16.57
C VAL A 222 -28.72 13.48 -16.89
N ASN A 223 -29.82 13.76 -16.19
CA ASN A 223 -30.47 15.06 -16.21
C ASN A 223 -29.80 15.96 -15.17
N GLN A 224 -28.51 16.28 -15.35
CA GLN A 224 -27.95 17.50 -14.79
C GLN A 224 -26.62 17.87 -15.47
N PRO A 225 -26.49 19.10 -16.01
CA PRO A 225 -25.27 19.53 -16.66
C PRO A 225 -24.14 19.68 -15.62
N VAL A 226 -23.02 19.01 -15.87
CA VAL A 226 -21.85 18.97 -14.98
C VAL A 226 -20.94 20.20 -15.13
N ILE A 227 -21.24 21.13 -16.07
CA ILE A 227 -20.44 22.36 -16.24
C ILE A 227 -21.34 23.53 -16.63
N GLU A 228 -21.55 24.50 -15.73
CA GLU A 228 -21.93 25.86 -16.12
C GLU A 228 -20.65 26.61 -16.52
N VAL A 229 -20.48 26.87 -17.82
CA VAL A 229 -19.56 27.90 -18.31
C VAL A 229 -20.40 29.16 -18.52
N GLY A 230 -19.95 30.27 -17.91
CA GLY A 230 -20.73 31.50 -17.71
C GLY A 230 -21.18 32.25 -18.96
#